data_AF-A0A816GZ56-F1
#
_entry.id   AF-A0A816GZ56-F1
#
_cell.length_a   1.000
_cell.length_b   1.000
_cell.length_c   1.000
_cell.angle_alpha   90.00
_cell.angle_beta   90.00
_cell.angle_gamma   90.00
#
_symmetry.space_group_name_H-M   'P 1'
#
loop_
_entity.id
_entity.type
_entity.pdbx_description
1 polymer ?
#
loop_
_entity_poly.entity_id
_entity_poly.type
_entity_poly.pdbx_seq_one_letter_code
_entity_poly.pdbx_strand_id
1 'polypeptide(L)'
;MINGDFSTKVTIIPLIIITHLFAFSPAHANKLVHQEKVKSIIAAPIQIQVVSPNYIVSTLQCATASSDIDVLVTHPTVAKLPSLLHKIVETLTKQVHFVTDTISIGDSKFMGVCQIDTSKLHRRIDIRVFPSEQYYCALLYFTGNDQLNRHMRIVAQEQGYKLNEYSIQKVGSTGTLSKPLPVTSERDSFDYLQMDYKEPRERNM
;
A
#
# COMPACT_ATOMS: atom_id res chain seq x y z
N MET A 1 1.58 -18.83 -35.54
CA MET A 1 0.44 -17.93 -35.33
C MET A 1 -0.62 -18.70 -34.58
N ILE A 2 -0.85 -18.39 -33.30
CA ILE A 2 -2.02 -18.84 -32.56
C ILE A 2 -2.52 -17.61 -31.82
N ASN A 3 -3.58 -17.03 -32.36
CA ASN A 3 -4.35 -15.96 -31.74
C ASN A 3 -5.13 -16.59 -30.56
N GLY A 4 -4.94 -16.06 -29.36
CA GLY A 4 -5.72 -16.39 -28.17
C GLY A 4 -6.56 -15.20 -27.77
N ASP A 5 -7.77 -15.16 -28.32
CA ASP A 5 -8.87 -14.27 -27.93
C ASP A 5 -9.20 -14.46 -26.44
N PHE A 6 -9.07 -13.39 -25.64
CA PHE A 6 -9.48 -13.36 -24.23
C PHE A 6 -10.85 -12.67 -24.11
N SER A 7 -11.86 -13.22 -24.79
CA SER A 7 -13.26 -12.94 -24.49
C SER A 7 -13.73 -13.87 -23.38
N THR A 8 -13.55 -13.47 -22.12
CA THR A 8 -14.25 -14.09 -20.98
C THR A 8 -15.09 -13.05 -20.27
N LYS A 9 -16.39 -13.03 -20.58
CA LYS A 9 -17.41 -12.34 -19.79
C LYS A 9 -17.52 -13.02 -18.42
N VAL A 10 -17.19 -12.32 -17.34
CA VAL A 10 -17.51 -12.77 -15.97
C VAL A 10 -17.94 -11.59 -15.10
N THR A 11 -19.19 -11.72 -14.67
CA THR A 11 -19.90 -11.20 -13.48
C THR A 11 -19.21 -10.12 -12.64
N ILE A 12 -19.84 -8.95 -12.66
CA ILE A 12 -19.65 -7.84 -11.71
C ILE A 12 -19.95 -8.34 -10.30
N ILE A 13 -18.93 -8.41 -9.45
CA ILE A 13 -19.09 -8.37 -7.99
C ILE A 13 -18.67 -6.96 -7.57
N PRO A 14 -19.56 -6.15 -6.98
CA PRO A 14 -19.20 -4.82 -6.52
C PRO A 14 -18.41 -4.99 -5.22
N LEU A 15 -17.11 -5.24 -5.33
CA LEU A 15 -16.20 -5.05 -4.20
C LEU A 15 -15.07 -4.13 -4.63
N ILE A 16 -15.52 -2.91 -4.94
CA ILE A 16 -14.73 -1.70 -4.83
C ILE A 16 -14.33 -1.59 -3.34
N ILE A 17 -13.18 -2.14 -2.96
CA ILE A 17 -12.45 -1.61 -1.79
C ILE A 17 -11.49 -0.55 -2.34
N ILE A 18 -12.09 0.51 -2.89
CA ILE A 18 -11.51 1.84 -2.87
C ILE A 18 -11.66 2.26 -1.41
N THR A 19 -10.63 2.06 -0.59
CA THR A 19 -10.66 2.60 0.77
C THR A 19 -10.54 4.13 0.64
N HIS A 20 -11.69 4.79 0.57
CA HIS A 20 -11.83 6.19 0.92
C HIS A 20 -11.35 6.38 2.36
N LEU A 21 -10.12 6.85 2.53
CA LEU A 21 -9.72 7.47 3.78
C LEU A 21 -10.02 8.98 3.72
N PHE A 22 -11.20 9.31 4.26
CA PHE A 22 -11.67 10.60 4.79
C PHE A 22 -12.45 11.60 3.92
N ALA A 23 -13.63 11.92 4.46
CA ALA A 23 -14.32 13.19 4.34
C ALA A 23 -13.52 14.30 5.07
N PHE A 24 -13.37 15.48 4.45
CA PHE A 24 -12.78 16.66 5.08
C PHE A 24 -13.58 17.95 4.78
N SER A 25 -13.50 18.87 5.74
CA SER A 25 -14.05 20.23 5.78
C SER A 25 -13.65 21.11 4.57
N PRO A 26 -14.46 22.14 4.20
CA PRO A 26 -14.43 22.81 2.89
C PRO A 26 -13.12 23.49 2.46
N ALA A 27 -12.13 23.66 3.35
CA ALA A 27 -10.87 24.35 3.05
C ALA A 27 -9.87 23.56 2.16
N HIS A 28 -10.21 22.34 1.71
CA HIS A 28 -9.24 21.36 1.16
C HIS A 28 -9.46 20.91 -0.30
N ALA A 29 -10.36 21.54 -1.06
CA ALA A 29 -10.76 21.09 -2.40
C ALA A 29 -9.59 20.86 -3.40
N ASN A 30 -8.60 21.76 -3.44
CA ASN A 30 -7.44 21.62 -4.34
C ASN A 30 -6.56 20.39 -4.03
N LYS A 31 -6.58 19.92 -2.78
CA LYS A 31 -5.78 18.78 -2.33
C LYS A 31 -6.39 17.45 -2.77
N LEU A 32 -7.72 17.35 -2.71
CA LEU A 32 -8.48 16.20 -3.19
C LEU A 32 -8.28 16.01 -4.69
N VAL A 33 -8.33 17.10 -5.47
CA VAL A 33 -8.08 17.05 -6.91
C VAL A 33 -6.67 16.54 -7.22
N HIS A 34 -5.66 16.98 -6.46
CA HIS A 34 -4.28 16.50 -6.63
C HIS A 34 -4.16 15.00 -6.32
N GLN A 35 -4.82 14.51 -5.27
CA GLN A 35 -4.83 13.10 -4.90
C GLN A 35 -5.52 12.23 -5.95
N GLU A 36 -6.71 12.61 -6.38
CA GLU A 36 -7.45 11.87 -7.41
C GLU A 36 -6.69 11.88 -8.75
N LYS A 37 -5.93 12.94 -9.04
CA LYS A 37 -5.03 13.01 -10.20
C LYS A 37 -3.82 12.07 -10.06
N VAL A 38 -3.15 12.01 -8.90
CA VAL A 38 -2.06 11.02 -8.67
C VAL A 38 -2.59 9.60 -8.76
N LYS A 39 -3.73 9.33 -8.12
CA LYS A 39 -4.39 8.02 -8.19
C LYS A 39 -4.73 7.62 -9.61
N SER A 40 -5.31 8.52 -10.40
CA SER A 40 -5.65 8.22 -11.79
C SER A 40 -4.40 8.03 -12.66
N ILE A 41 -3.35 8.82 -12.46
CA ILE A 41 -2.06 8.69 -13.15
C ILE A 41 -1.38 7.35 -12.84
N ILE A 42 -1.48 6.85 -11.61
CA ILE A 42 -0.90 5.55 -11.24
C ILE A 42 -1.82 4.43 -11.71
N ALA A 43 -3.14 4.52 -11.51
CA ALA A 43 -4.06 3.43 -11.77
C ALA A 43 -4.38 3.22 -13.26
N ALA A 44 -4.50 4.30 -14.06
CA ALA A 44 -4.96 4.23 -15.45
C ALA A 44 -3.94 3.58 -16.42
N PRO A 45 -2.65 3.95 -16.41
CA PRO A 45 -1.68 3.45 -17.40
C PRO A 45 -1.19 2.05 -17.09
N ILE A 46 -1.18 1.68 -15.81
CA ILE A 46 -0.78 0.32 -15.42
C ILE A 46 -1.87 -0.69 -15.83
N GLN A 47 -3.05 -0.25 -16.32
CA GLN A 47 -4.23 -1.11 -16.47
C GLN A 47 -4.35 -2.01 -15.23
N ILE A 48 -4.19 -1.47 -14.02
CA ILE A 48 -4.59 -2.18 -12.80
C ILE A 48 -5.99 -1.66 -12.45
N GLN A 49 -6.90 -1.71 -13.43
CA GLN A 49 -8.31 -1.88 -13.12
C GLN A 49 -8.47 -3.35 -12.75
N VAL A 50 -8.25 -3.77 -11.51
CA VAL A 50 -8.82 -5.06 -11.07
C VAL A 50 -8.52 -6.18 -12.11
N VAL A 51 -7.33 -6.19 -12.73
CA VAL A 51 -7.09 -6.95 -13.99
C VAL A 51 -6.97 -8.46 -13.72
N SER A 52 -7.12 -8.82 -12.47
CA SER A 52 -7.54 -10.12 -11.99
C SER A 52 -8.15 -9.85 -10.60
N PRO A 53 -9.07 -10.67 -10.08
CA PRO A 53 -9.52 -10.62 -8.68
C PRO A 53 -8.39 -10.74 -7.62
N ASN A 54 -7.13 -10.77 -8.06
CA ASN A 54 -5.94 -11.13 -7.30
C ASN A 54 -5.02 -9.95 -6.94
N TYR A 55 -5.25 -8.72 -7.39
CA TYR A 55 -4.34 -7.59 -7.13
C TYR A 55 -5.04 -6.48 -6.33
N ILE A 56 -4.38 -5.98 -5.28
CA ILE A 56 -4.83 -4.81 -4.51
C ILE A 56 -3.74 -3.74 -4.60
N VAL A 57 -4.10 -2.58 -5.15
CA VAL A 57 -3.24 -1.39 -5.15
C VAL A 57 -3.87 -0.38 -4.21
N SER A 58 -3.14 0.03 -3.18
CA SER A 58 -3.55 1.04 -2.22
C SER A 58 -2.55 2.21 -2.27
N THR A 59 -3.04 3.38 -2.65
CA THR A 59 -2.27 4.62 -2.54
C THR A 59 -2.52 5.21 -1.16
N LEU A 60 -1.47 5.41 -0.38
CA LEU A 60 -1.55 5.86 1.00
C LEU A 60 -0.81 7.19 1.08
N GLN A 61 -1.51 8.24 1.50
CA GLN A 61 -0.87 9.53 1.77
C GLN A 61 -0.87 9.79 3.28
N CYS A 62 0.31 10.11 3.81
CA CYS A 62 0.47 10.50 5.20
C CYS A 62 0.21 12.01 5.36
N ALA A 63 -0.95 12.36 5.93
CA ALA A 63 -1.31 13.71 6.40
C ALA A 63 -1.19 14.89 5.40
N THR A 64 -1.77 16.01 5.80
CA THR A 64 -2.02 17.19 4.96
C THR A 64 -0.76 17.99 4.59
N ALA A 65 0.44 17.45 4.75
CA ALA A 65 1.69 18.13 4.44
C ALA A 65 2.81 17.22 3.88
N SER A 66 2.61 15.91 3.66
CA SER A 66 3.73 15.06 3.23
C SER A 66 4.25 15.44 1.85
N SER A 67 5.57 15.50 1.76
CA SER A 67 6.34 15.65 0.51
C SER A 67 6.38 14.37 -0.33
N ASP A 68 5.96 13.24 0.25
CA ASP A 68 6.21 11.90 -0.25
C ASP A 68 4.89 11.17 -0.55
N ILE A 69 4.89 10.38 -1.63
CA ILE A 69 3.80 9.52 -2.08
C ILE A 69 4.18 8.07 -1.80
N ASP A 70 3.39 7.38 -0.98
CA ASP A 70 3.56 5.96 -0.70
C ASP A 70 2.53 5.11 -1.48
N VAL A 71 3.04 4.13 -2.23
CA VAL A 71 2.22 3.22 -3.02
C VAL A 71 2.45 1.80 -2.52
N LEU A 72 1.38 1.19 -2.01
CA LEU A 72 1.36 -0.21 -1.65
C LEU A 72 0.70 -1.01 -2.78
N VAL A 73 1.39 -2.05 -3.23
CA VAL A 73 0.91 -2.96 -4.27
C VAL A 73 0.97 -4.38 -3.73
N THR A 74 -0.01 -5.23 -4.06
CA THR A 74 0.05 -6.65 -3.71
C THR A 74 -0.08 -7.58 -4.91
N HIS A 75 0.50 -8.78 -4.78
CA HIS A 75 0.37 -9.88 -5.72
C HIS A 75 0.30 -11.22 -4.93
N PRO A 76 -0.57 -12.19 -5.30
CA PRO A 76 -0.69 -13.47 -4.59
C PRO A 76 0.59 -14.32 -4.68
N THR A 77 1.20 -14.35 -5.86
CA THR A 77 2.47 -15.03 -6.12
C THR A 77 3.70 -14.18 -5.73
N VAL A 78 4.39 -14.57 -4.67
CA VAL A 78 5.62 -13.92 -4.17
C VAL A 78 6.71 -13.82 -5.25
N ALA A 79 6.92 -14.89 -6.03
CA ALA A 79 7.96 -14.92 -7.08
C ALA A 79 7.74 -13.89 -8.21
N LYS A 80 6.53 -13.32 -8.33
CA LYS A 80 6.21 -12.30 -9.34
C LYS A 80 6.36 -10.87 -8.83
N LEU A 81 6.67 -10.67 -7.54
CA LEU A 81 6.78 -9.32 -6.97
C LEU A 81 7.89 -8.48 -7.62
N PRO A 82 9.12 -8.99 -7.84
CA PRO A 82 10.18 -8.19 -8.45
C PRO A 82 9.82 -7.74 -9.87
N SER A 83 9.40 -8.68 -10.72
CA SER A 83 9.01 -8.37 -12.09
C SER A 83 7.81 -7.44 -12.17
N LEU A 84 6.85 -7.56 -11.24
CA LEU A 84 5.73 -6.63 -11.11
C LEU A 84 6.23 -5.21 -10.79
N LEU A 85 7.09 -5.04 -9.78
CA LEU A 85 7.61 -3.73 -9.39
C LEU A 85 8.37 -3.08 -10.54
N HIS A 86 9.28 -3.81 -11.19
CA HIS A 86 10.03 -3.31 -12.33
C HIS A 86 9.11 -2.88 -13.48
N LYS A 87 8.07 -3.66 -13.78
CA LYS A 87 7.08 -3.33 -14.82
C LYS A 87 6.27 -2.08 -14.46
N ILE A 88 5.86 -1.93 -13.20
CA ILE A 88 5.16 -0.73 -12.71
C ILE A 88 6.04 0.51 -12.90
N VAL A 89 7.27 0.46 -12.41
CA VAL A 89 8.22 1.59 -12.50
C VAL A 89 8.49 1.93 -13.97
N GLU A 90 8.77 0.94 -14.81
CA GLU A 90 9.02 1.16 -16.24
C GLU A 90 7.83 1.84 -16.93
N THR A 91 6.60 1.40 -16.61
CA THR A 91 5.37 2.01 -17.14
C THR A 91 5.27 3.48 -16.70
N LEU A 92 5.40 3.74 -15.39
CA LEU A 92 5.30 5.07 -14.82
C LEU A 92 6.38 6.04 -15.34
N THR A 93 7.56 5.54 -15.70
CA THR A 93 8.65 6.35 -16.26
C THR A 93 8.49 6.58 -17.77
N LYS A 94 8.31 5.51 -18.55
CA LYS A 94 8.42 5.56 -20.01
C LYS A 94 7.12 5.87 -20.74
N GLN A 95 5.99 5.46 -20.18
CA GLN A 95 4.68 5.61 -20.83
C GLN A 95 3.89 6.77 -20.24
N VAL A 96 3.97 6.93 -18.91
CA VAL A 96 3.20 7.95 -18.18
C VAL A 96 4.00 9.23 -17.99
N HIS A 97 5.33 9.13 -18.00
CA HIS A 97 6.23 10.23 -17.65
C HIS A 97 5.93 10.84 -16.28
N PHE A 98 5.41 10.02 -15.35
CA PHE A 98 5.11 10.43 -13.98
C PHE A 98 6.32 10.31 -13.08
N VAL A 99 7.05 9.19 -13.17
CA VAL A 99 8.32 8.99 -12.46
C VAL A 99 9.43 9.62 -13.31
N THR A 100 10.08 10.65 -12.77
CA THR A 100 11.12 11.44 -13.45
C THR A 100 12.52 10.92 -13.15
N ASP A 101 12.76 10.46 -11.92
CA ASP A 101 14.08 10.04 -11.46
C ASP A 101 13.99 8.78 -10.58
N THR A 102 15.01 7.93 -10.66
CA THR A 102 15.17 6.75 -9.80
C THR A 102 16.25 7.02 -8.76
N ILE A 103 15.91 6.86 -7.48
CA ILE A 103 16.87 6.91 -6.38
C ILE A 103 17.38 5.48 -6.10
N SER A 104 16.47 4.52 -5.98
CA SER A 104 16.80 3.11 -5.84
C SER A 104 15.68 2.20 -6.33
N ILE A 105 16.05 1.01 -6.80
CA ILE A 105 15.12 -0.06 -7.16
C ILE A 105 15.68 -1.39 -6.70
N GLY A 106 14.85 -2.17 -6.02
CA GLY A 106 15.14 -3.55 -5.66
C GLY A 106 13.93 -4.45 -5.92
N ASP A 107 13.96 -5.65 -5.35
CA ASP A 107 12.94 -6.69 -5.60
C ASP A 107 11.54 -6.36 -5.06
N SER A 108 11.46 -5.59 -3.97
CA SER A 108 10.19 -5.30 -3.29
C SER A 108 9.96 -3.83 -2.96
N LYS A 109 10.94 -2.97 -3.25
CA LYS A 109 10.89 -1.54 -2.98
C LYS A 109 11.52 -0.73 -4.10
N PHE A 110 10.82 0.32 -4.52
CA PHE A 110 11.31 1.39 -5.36
C PHE A 110 11.25 2.72 -4.59
N MET A 111 12.26 3.56 -4.78
CA MET A 111 12.30 4.94 -4.31
C MET A 111 12.69 5.83 -5.49
N GLY A 112 11.94 6.89 -5.71
CA GLY A 112 12.18 7.79 -6.82
C GLY A 112 11.58 9.17 -6.62
N VAL A 113 11.56 9.90 -7.72
CA VAL A 113 10.96 11.22 -7.84
C VAL A 113 9.87 11.15 -8.90
N CYS A 114 8.75 11.80 -8.63
CA CYS A 114 7.65 11.93 -9.57
C CYS A 114 7.16 13.37 -9.71
N GLN A 115 6.53 13.66 -10.83
CA GLN A 115 5.95 14.96 -11.12
C GLN A 115 4.61 14.75 -11.85
N ILE A 116 3.54 15.37 -11.34
CA ILE A 116 2.19 15.23 -11.93
C ILE A 116 2.11 15.92 -13.29
N ASP A 117 2.68 17.11 -13.39
CA ASP A 117 2.81 17.88 -14.61
C ASP A 117 3.96 18.88 -14.44
N THR A 118 4.49 19.39 -15.56
CA THR A 118 5.66 20.27 -15.59
C THR A 118 5.49 21.58 -14.80
N SER A 119 4.26 21.97 -14.47
CA SER A 119 3.96 23.16 -13.66
C SER A 119 3.98 22.89 -12.14
N LYS A 120 4.05 21.63 -11.72
CA LYS A 120 4.08 21.23 -10.30
C LYS A 120 5.49 20.91 -9.83
N LEU A 121 5.69 21.00 -8.52
CA LEU A 121 6.94 20.57 -7.90
C LEU A 121 7.11 19.05 -8.00
N HIS A 122 8.35 18.63 -8.13
CA HIS A 122 8.75 17.24 -7.95
C HIS A 122 8.45 16.79 -6.52
N ARG A 123 8.07 15.51 -6.38
CA ARG A 123 7.73 14.86 -5.11
C ARG A 123 8.44 13.52 -5.02
N ARG A 124 8.74 13.06 -3.80
CA ARG A 124 9.26 11.69 -3.64
C ARG A 124 8.13 10.70 -3.84
N ILE A 125 8.48 9.54 -4.37
CA ILE A 125 7.57 8.40 -4.48
C ILE A 125 8.26 7.13 -4.02
N ASP A 126 7.63 6.42 -3.11
CA ASP A 126 8.03 5.09 -2.64
C ASP A 126 6.97 4.09 -3.09
N ILE A 127 7.36 3.05 -3.82
CA ILE A 127 6.47 1.95 -4.24
C ILE A 127 6.95 0.68 -3.56
N ARG A 128 6.08 0.01 -2.82
CA ARG A 128 6.37 -1.28 -2.20
C ARG A 128 5.39 -2.34 -2.68
N VAL A 129 5.93 -3.50 -3.04
CA VAL A 129 5.15 -4.68 -3.42
C VAL A 129 5.18 -5.71 -2.30
N PHE A 130 4.02 -6.27 -1.96
CA PHE A 130 3.85 -7.27 -0.90
C PHE A 130 3.10 -8.52 -1.42
N PRO A 131 3.36 -9.70 -0.84
CA PRO A 131 2.43 -10.82 -0.94
C PRO A 131 1.05 -10.43 -0.41
N SER A 132 -0.02 -10.92 -1.04
CA SER A 132 -1.40 -10.58 -0.64
C SER A 132 -1.72 -10.95 0.82
N GLU A 133 -1.11 -12.00 1.37
CA GLU A 133 -1.27 -12.42 2.77
C GLU A 133 -0.74 -11.37 3.78
N GLN A 134 0.18 -10.49 3.34
CA GLN A 134 0.78 -9.47 4.18
C GLN A 134 0.04 -8.13 4.09
N TYR A 135 -1.02 -8.06 3.29
CA TYR A 135 -1.72 -6.82 2.95
C TYR A 135 -2.13 -6.02 4.18
N TYR A 136 -2.77 -6.64 5.17
CA TYR A 136 -3.32 -5.91 6.31
C TYR A 136 -2.25 -5.43 7.29
N CYS A 137 -1.17 -6.18 7.50
CA CYS A 137 -0.02 -5.72 8.29
C CYS A 137 0.68 -4.54 7.60
N ALA A 138 0.83 -4.62 6.27
CA ALA A 138 1.42 -3.55 5.48
C ALA A 138 0.51 -2.32 5.48
N LEU A 139 -0.79 -2.49 5.24
CA LEU A 139 -1.78 -1.42 5.28
C LEU A 139 -1.75 -0.70 6.63
N LEU A 140 -1.74 -1.43 7.74
CA LEU A 140 -1.65 -0.87 9.09
C LEU A 140 -0.36 -0.04 9.26
N TYR A 141 0.78 -0.56 8.80
CA TYR A 141 2.06 0.14 8.85
C TYR A 141 2.04 1.45 8.06
N PHE A 142 1.44 1.47 6.88
CA PHE A 142 1.41 2.66 6.03
C PHE A 142 0.29 3.65 6.39
N THR A 143 -0.75 3.22 7.09
CA THR A 143 -1.90 4.07 7.47
C THR A 143 -1.83 4.59 8.90
N GLY A 144 -1.13 3.90 9.80
CA GLY A 144 -0.82 4.42 11.12
C GLY A 144 0.21 5.54 11.03
N ASN A 145 0.08 6.58 11.87
CA ASN A 145 1.19 7.51 12.03
C ASN A 145 2.35 6.81 12.77
N ASP A 146 3.54 7.41 12.73
CA ASP A 146 4.75 6.85 13.35
C ASP A 146 4.56 6.56 14.85
N GLN A 147 3.73 7.35 15.53
CA GLN A 147 3.43 7.20 16.94
C GLN A 147 2.58 5.95 17.22
N LEU A 148 1.48 5.75 16.49
CA LEU A 148 0.65 4.56 16.61
C LEU A 148 1.46 3.30 16.28
N ASN A 149 2.20 3.32 15.17
CA ASN A 149 3.05 2.21 14.75
C ASN A 149 4.09 1.85 15.82
N ARG A 150 4.73 2.85 16.42
CA ARG A 150 5.68 2.64 17.53
C ARG A 150 4.99 2.07 18.76
N HIS A 151 3.84 2.62 19.14
CA HIS A 151 3.10 2.18 20.30
C HIS A 151 2.64 0.73 20.16
N MET A 152 2.02 0.37 19.02
CA MET A 152 1.61 -1.01 18.75
C MET A 152 2.78 -2.01 18.80
N ARG A 153 3.97 -1.61 18.33
CA ARG A 153 5.18 -2.46 18.40
C ARG A 153 5.67 -2.66 19.83
N ILE A 154 5.59 -1.63 20.68
CA ILE A 154 5.93 -1.73 22.10
C ILE A 154 4.96 -2.69 22.79
N VAL A 155 3.65 -2.50 22.60
CA VAL A 155 2.62 -3.40 23.16
C VAL A 155 2.81 -4.83 22.68
N ALA A 156 3.10 -5.03 21.38
CA ALA A 156 3.44 -6.34 20.85
C ALA A 156 4.61 -6.99 21.60
N GLN A 157 5.71 -6.26 21.78
CA GLN A 157 6.88 -6.77 22.47
C GLN A 157 6.58 -7.13 23.93
N GLU A 158 5.84 -6.29 24.65
CA GLU A 158 5.42 -6.54 26.04
C GLU A 158 4.55 -7.80 26.18
N GLN A 159 3.75 -8.10 25.15
CA GLN A 159 2.88 -9.27 25.10
C GLN A 159 3.53 -10.51 24.47
N GLY A 160 4.84 -10.48 24.19
CA GLY A 160 5.54 -11.62 23.59
C GLY A 160 5.24 -11.82 22.11
N TYR A 161 4.96 -10.74 21.37
CA TYR A 161 4.80 -10.71 19.93
C TYR A 161 5.86 -9.82 19.27
N LYS A 162 6.07 -10.05 17.98
CA LYS A 162 6.80 -9.15 17.09
C LYS A 162 5.85 -8.73 15.97
N LEU A 163 5.55 -7.43 15.92
CA LEU A 163 4.75 -6.80 14.86
C LEU A 163 5.66 -6.00 13.91
N ASN A 164 5.50 -6.19 12.61
CA ASN A 164 6.14 -5.41 11.56
C ASN A 164 5.20 -5.24 10.35
N GLU A 165 5.66 -4.60 9.27
CA GLU A 165 4.84 -4.39 8.07
C GLU A 165 4.48 -5.69 7.33
N TYR A 166 5.13 -6.80 7.62
CA TYR A 166 4.92 -8.08 6.94
C TYR A 166 4.00 -9.01 7.73
N SER A 167 4.08 -9.00 9.07
CA SER A 167 3.38 -9.95 9.91
C SER A 167 3.36 -9.57 11.39
N ILE A 168 2.50 -10.27 12.12
CA ILE A 168 2.58 -10.43 13.58
C ILE A 168 2.93 -11.89 13.90
N GLN A 169 3.92 -12.09 14.76
CA GLN A 169 4.46 -13.41 15.14
C GLN A 169 4.60 -13.51 16.65
N LYS A 170 4.40 -14.71 17.23
CA LYS A 170 4.71 -14.97 18.63
C LYS A 170 6.22 -15.12 18.82
N VAL A 171 6.72 -14.60 19.93
CA VAL A 171 8.09 -14.76 20.39
C VAL A 171 8.10 -15.91 21.40
N GLY A 172 8.76 -17.01 21.05
CA GLY A 172 8.95 -18.15 21.96
C GLY A 172 9.88 -17.80 23.13
N SER A 173 9.93 -18.67 24.14
CA SER A 173 10.77 -18.48 25.33
C SER A 173 12.27 -18.33 25.03
N THR A 174 12.74 -18.85 23.89
CA THR A 174 14.11 -18.74 23.39
C THR A 174 14.36 -17.52 22.51
N GLY A 175 13.36 -16.63 22.33
CA GLY A 175 13.41 -15.50 21.41
C GLY A 175 13.13 -15.86 19.94
N THR A 176 12.85 -17.13 19.63
CA THR A 176 12.55 -17.59 18.27
C THR A 176 11.14 -17.16 17.85
N LEU A 177 10.99 -16.70 16.61
CA LEU A 177 9.71 -16.29 16.05
C LEU A 177 8.90 -17.49 15.57
N SER A 178 7.60 -17.52 15.89
CA SER A 178 6.65 -18.46 15.31
C SER A 178 6.44 -18.21 13.82
N LYS A 179 5.65 -19.07 13.17
CA LYS A 179 5.03 -18.69 11.88
C LYS A 179 4.16 -17.43 12.06
N PRO A 180 3.98 -16.62 11.01
CA PRO A 180 3.00 -15.52 11.00
C PRO A 180 1.63 -15.99 11.48
N LEU A 181 0.99 -15.18 12.32
CA LEU A 181 -0.41 -15.40 12.67
C LEU A 181 -1.30 -15.02 11.48
N PRO A 182 -2.47 -15.66 11.32
CA PRO A 182 -3.40 -15.31 10.27
C PRO A 182 -3.95 -13.89 10.49
N VAL A 183 -3.84 -13.04 9.46
CA VAL A 183 -4.38 -11.67 9.49
C VAL A 183 -5.23 -11.48 8.24
N THR A 184 -6.54 -11.36 8.44
CA THR A 184 -7.57 -11.18 7.43
C THR A 184 -8.22 -9.80 7.48
N SER A 185 -7.87 -8.99 8.49
CA SER A 185 -8.24 -7.59 8.63
C SER A 185 -7.19 -6.82 9.45
N GLU A 186 -7.18 -5.49 9.40
CA GLU A 186 -6.35 -4.70 10.32
C GLU A 186 -6.72 -4.97 11.79
N ARG A 187 -8.01 -5.21 12.06
CA ARG A 187 -8.56 -5.46 13.40
C ARG A 187 -7.91 -6.67 14.06
N ASP A 188 -7.60 -7.72 13.31
CA ASP A 188 -6.96 -8.92 13.85
C ASP A 188 -5.63 -8.57 14.55
N SER A 189 -4.88 -7.59 14.03
CA SER A 189 -3.64 -7.11 14.67
C SER A 189 -3.91 -6.40 16.00
N PHE A 190 -5.01 -5.65 16.12
CA PHE A 190 -5.41 -5.01 17.38
C PHE A 190 -5.90 -6.05 18.38
N ASP A 191 -6.68 -7.03 17.93
CA ASP A 191 -7.23 -8.09 18.76
C ASP A 191 -6.12 -8.97 19.36
N TYR A 192 -5.10 -9.34 18.58
CA TYR A 192 -3.93 -10.07 19.10
C TYR A 192 -3.17 -9.29 20.18
N LEU A 193 -3.17 -7.97 20.08
CA LEU A 193 -2.52 -7.06 21.01
C LEU A 193 -3.45 -6.58 22.13
N GLN A 194 -4.70 -7.05 22.17
CA GLN A 194 -5.72 -6.63 23.14
C GLN A 194 -5.87 -5.10 23.20
N MET A 195 -5.77 -4.44 22.04
CA MET A 195 -5.91 -2.99 21.89
C MET A 195 -7.29 -2.67 21.30
N ASP A 196 -7.86 -1.53 21.70
CA ASP A 196 -9.05 -1.02 21.03
C ASP A 196 -8.73 -0.69 19.57
N TYR A 197 -9.51 -1.26 18.64
CA TYR A 197 -9.37 -0.93 17.23
C TYR A 197 -9.58 0.57 17.01
N LYS A 198 -8.63 1.18 16.29
CA LYS A 198 -8.73 2.57 15.86
C LYS A 198 -9.04 2.61 14.38
N GLU A 199 -10.17 3.24 14.04
CA GLU A 199 -10.47 3.55 12.66
C GLU A 199 -9.37 4.45 12.10
N PRO A 200 -9.07 4.40 10.80
CA PRO A 200 -8.00 5.21 10.25
C PRO A 200 -8.09 6.71 10.60
N ARG A 201 -9.31 7.27 10.77
CA ARG A 201 -9.53 8.70 11.14
C ARG A 201 -9.04 9.05 12.53
N GLU A 202 -8.93 8.04 13.39
CA GLU A 202 -8.59 8.14 14.80
C GLU A 202 -7.10 7.93 15.03
N ARG A 203 -6.33 7.64 13.96
CA ARG A 203 -4.89 7.33 14.01
C ARG A 203 -3.99 8.57 13.88
N ASN A 204 -4.56 9.75 13.62
CA ASN A 204 -3.85 11.03 13.56
C ASN A 204 -3.85 11.71 14.94
N MET A 205 -3.22 11.08 15.92
CA MET A 205 -2.98 11.67 17.25
C MET A 205 -1.59 12.27 17.34
#